data_AF-A0A2V5W1V3-F1
#
_entry.id   AF-A0A2V5W1V3-F1
#
_cell.length_a   1.000
_cell.length_b   1.000
_cell.length_c   1.000
_cell.angle_alpha   90.00
_cell.angle_beta   90.00
_cell.angle_gamma   90.00
#
_symmetry.space_group_name_H-M   'P 1'
#
loop_
_entity.id
_entity.type
_entity.pdbx_description
1 polymer ?
#
loop_
_entity_poly.entity_id
_entity_poly.type
_entity_poly.pdbx_seq_one_letter_code
_entity_poly.pdbx_strand_id
1 'polypeptide(L)'
;MTGLLWALETLAWHPDYLTAVIVLLGDLAAVDPGGNWTNRPTNSIVEILLPWHPQTCADVSKRKAAVNTLLHEHPALGWKLLLSLLPKTHAIASGTRKPTWRALIPAGCTEKVTNREHWEQVNIYAQLAIDVAESDRSKLTQLIDHLPNLSGAAHTRMLELLASDKTTGLPEQERRPLWEALVHLATNHRKFADADWAMSQEAVAKIEGVASKLIPKSPPLALTELLNSLDLPLQSGRSGSLWVW
;
A
#
# COMPACT_ATOMS: atom_id res chain seq x y z
N MET A 1 -17.36 7.49 -24.14
CA MET A 1 -16.46 7.62 -22.97
C MET A 1 -14.98 7.68 -23.36
N THR A 2 -14.54 6.94 -24.39
CA THR A 2 -13.13 6.90 -24.85
C THR A 2 -12.54 8.27 -25.21
N GLY A 3 -13.26 9.12 -25.93
CA GLY A 3 -12.76 10.45 -26.33
C GLY A 3 -12.48 11.40 -25.16
N LEU A 4 -13.34 11.40 -24.13
CA LEU A 4 -13.15 12.23 -22.93
C LEU A 4 -11.97 11.73 -22.10
N LEU A 5 -11.91 10.42 -21.87
CA LEU A 5 -10.82 9.81 -21.10
C LEU A 5 -9.47 10.09 -21.75
N TRP A 6 -9.38 9.91 -23.07
CA TRP A 6 -8.21 10.22 -23.86
C TRP A 6 -7.83 11.71 -23.84
N ALA A 7 -8.80 12.62 -23.78
CA ALA A 7 -8.52 14.04 -23.64
C ALA A 7 -7.90 14.35 -22.27
N LEU A 8 -8.42 13.75 -21.20
CA LEU A 8 -7.90 13.89 -19.84
C LEU A 8 -6.49 13.30 -19.72
N GLU A 9 -6.25 12.10 -20.23
CA GLU A 9 -4.90 11.50 -20.31
C GLU A 9 -3.91 12.42 -21.03
N THR A 10 -4.33 13.00 -22.16
CA THR A 10 -3.48 13.94 -22.92
C THR A 10 -3.19 15.22 -22.13
N LEU A 11 -4.15 15.73 -21.36
CA LEU A 11 -3.95 16.91 -20.51
C LEU A 11 -3.04 16.63 -19.30
N ALA A 12 -3.06 15.40 -18.76
CA ALA A 12 -2.23 15.00 -17.62
C ALA A 12 -0.73 15.18 -17.87
N TRP A 13 -0.31 15.17 -19.15
CA TRP A 13 1.07 15.44 -19.54
C TRP A 13 1.57 16.82 -19.14
N HIS A 14 0.69 17.83 -19.07
CA HIS A 14 1.08 19.17 -18.65
C HIS A 14 0.97 19.31 -17.12
N PRO A 15 2.04 19.72 -16.42
CA PRO A 15 2.08 19.72 -14.96
C PRO A 15 0.98 20.55 -14.28
N ASP A 16 0.56 21.64 -14.92
CA ASP A 16 -0.44 22.56 -14.35
C ASP A 16 -1.87 22.01 -14.41
N TYR A 17 -2.13 21.01 -15.24
CA TYR A 17 -3.44 20.37 -15.33
C TYR A 17 -3.52 19.08 -14.51
N LEU A 18 -2.41 18.55 -14.01
CA LEU A 18 -2.36 17.22 -13.40
C LEU A 18 -3.41 17.06 -12.29
N THR A 19 -3.40 17.90 -11.25
CA THR A 19 -4.32 17.76 -10.12
C THR A 19 -5.78 17.82 -10.56
N ALA A 20 -6.13 18.79 -11.42
CA ALA A 20 -7.49 18.92 -11.94
C ALA A 20 -7.92 17.67 -12.74
N VAL A 21 -7.02 17.14 -13.58
CA VAL A 21 -7.26 15.91 -14.34
C VAL A 21 -7.47 14.72 -13.41
N ILE A 22 -6.64 14.57 -12.37
CA ILE A 22 -6.77 13.45 -11.41
C ILE A 22 -8.11 13.51 -10.67
N VAL A 23 -8.57 14.70 -10.25
CA VAL A 23 -9.88 14.87 -9.62
C VAL A 23 -11.01 14.52 -10.59
N LEU A 24 -10.97 15.03 -11.83
CA LEU A 24 -11.98 14.72 -12.85
C LEU A 24 -12.02 13.22 -13.20
N LEU A 25 -10.86 12.57 -13.29
CA LEU A 25 -10.81 11.12 -13.45
C LEU A 25 -11.38 10.39 -12.24
N GLY A 26 -11.20 10.93 -11.03
CA GLY A 26 -11.82 10.45 -9.80
C GLY A 26 -13.35 10.54 -9.84
N ASP A 27 -13.88 11.68 -10.26
CA ASP A 27 -15.33 11.89 -10.42
C ASP A 27 -15.92 10.91 -11.44
N LEU A 28 -15.22 10.70 -12.56
CA LEU A 28 -15.61 9.71 -13.56
C LEU A 28 -15.53 8.28 -13.02
N ALA A 29 -14.53 7.97 -12.20
CA ALA A 29 -14.40 6.66 -11.57
C ALA A 29 -15.53 6.39 -10.55
N ALA A 30 -16.01 7.43 -9.87
CA ALA A 30 -17.08 7.30 -8.88
C ALA A 30 -18.43 6.91 -9.49
N VAL A 31 -18.67 7.29 -10.75
CA VAL A 31 -19.90 6.96 -11.50
C VAL A 31 -19.74 5.81 -12.49
N ASP A 32 -18.55 5.21 -12.57
CA ASP A 32 -18.25 4.09 -13.48
C ASP A 32 -18.98 2.82 -13.01
N PRO A 33 -19.88 2.23 -13.82
CA PRO A 33 -20.68 1.06 -13.43
C PRO A 33 -19.87 -0.25 -13.33
N GLY A 34 -18.57 -0.24 -13.61
CA GLY A 34 -17.74 -1.46 -13.61
C GLY A 34 -17.76 -2.20 -14.96
N GLY A 35 -17.18 -3.41 -15.00
CA GLY A 35 -17.06 -4.28 -16.18
C GLY A 35 -15.62 -4.55 -16.66
N ASN A 36 -15.47 -5.17 -17.84
CA ASN A 36 -14.17 -5.74 -18.28
C ASN A 36 -13.32 -4.86 -19.21
N TRP A 37 -13.75 -3.65 -19.55
CA TRP A 37 -12.93 -2.75 -20.35
C TRP A 37 -11.68 -2.31 -19.59
N THR A 38 -10.51 -2.40 -20.23
CA THR A 38 -9.22 -1.97 -19.67
C THR A 38 -9.12 -0.45 -19.55
N ASN A 39 -9.78 0.28 -20.45
CA ASN A 39 -9.70 1.73 -20.54
C ASN A 39 -10.70 2.41 -19.58
N ARG A 40 -10.35 2.42 -18.29
CA ARG A 40 -11.16 2.96 -17.19
C ARG A 40 -10.49 4.15 -16.52
N PRO A 41 -11.26 5.10 -15.97
CA PRO A 41 -10.70 6.26 -15.28
C PRO A 41 -9.71 5.88 -14.17
N THR A 42 -10.02 4.86 -13.35
CA THR A 42 -9.11 4.36 -12.31
C THR A 42 -7.78 3.87 -12.87
N ASN A 43 -7.80 3.17 -14.02
CA ASN A 43 -6.58 2.66 -14.65
C ASN A 43 -5.73 3.81 -15.19
N SER A 44 -6.35 4.82 -15.81
CA SER A 44 -5.65 6.02 -16.26
C SER A 44 -4.99 6.76 -15.10
N ILE A 45 -5.66 6.90 -13.94
CA ILE A 45 -5.06 7.53 -12.75
C ILE A 45 -3.80 6.77 -12.29
N VAL A 46 -3.86 5.43 -12.23
CA VAL A 46 -2.71 4.59 -11.86
C VAL A 46 -1.57 4.83 -12.85
N GLU A 47 -1.81 4.67 -14.15
CA GLU A 47 -0.79 4.83 -15.20
C GLU A 47 -0.15 6.23 -15.19
N ILE A 48 -0.91 7.28 -14.91
CA ILE A 48 -0.38 8.66 -14.78
C ILE A 48 0.60 8.78 -13.63
N LEU A 49 0.31 8.14 -12.49
CA LEU A 49 1.00 8.38 -11.23
C LEU A 49 2.01 7.28 -10.85
N LEU A 50 2.24 6.27 -11.70
CA LEU A 50 3.21 5.20 -11.45
C LEU A 50 4.62 5.77 -11.16
N PRO A 51 5.29 5.36 -10.06
CA PRO A 51 6.60 5.91 -9.70
C PRO A 51 7.71 5.63 -10.70
N TRP A 52 7.66 4.48 -11.41
CA TRP A 52 8.70 4.03 -12.34
C TRP A 52 8.37 4.35 -13.81
N HIS A 53 7.13 4.76 -14.10
CA HIS A 53 6.66 5.08 -15.46
C HIS A 53 5.53 6.13 -15.43
N PRO A 54 5.79 7.34 -14.91
CA PRO A 54 4.80 8.39 -14.86
C PRO A 54 4.41 8.84 -16.27
N GLN A 55 3.12 9.00 -16.51
CA GLN A 55 2.60 9.54 -17.77
C GLN A 55 2.28 11.03 -17.60
N THR A 56 3.23 11.78 -17.05
CA THR A 56 3.13 13.21 -16.80
C THR A 56 4.51 13.85 -16.72
N CYS A 57 4.61 15.14 -17.07
CA CYS A 57 5.81 15.94 -16.87
C CYS A 57 5.88 16.59 -15.48
N ALA A 58 4.90 16.32 -14.61
CA ALA A 58 4.86 16.85 -13.27
C ALA A 58 5.96 16.25 -12.39
N ASP A 59 6.64 17.10 -11.62
CA ASP A 59 7.61 16.65 -10.63
C ASP A 59 6.94 15.83 -9.50
N VAL A 60 7.77 15.23 -8.64
CA VAL A 60 7.31 14.41 -7.51
C VAL A 60 6.39 15.21 -6.57
N SER A 61 6.65 16.52 -6.38
CA SER A 61 5.85 17.36 -5.48
C SER A 61 4.43 17.57 -6.03
N LYS A 62 4.29 17.84 -7.33
CA LYS A 62 2.99 17.95 -8.00
C LYS A 62 2.26 16.61 -8.03
N ARG A 63 2.95 15.50 -8.28
CA ARG A 63 2.35 14.15 -8.21
C ARG A 63 1.85 13.80 -6.80
N LYS A 64 2.62 14.15 -5.76
CA LYS A 64 2.18 14.04 -4.37
C LYS A 64 0.92 14.87 -4.10
N ALA A 65 0.89 16.12 -4.55
CA ALA A 65 -0.27 17.00 -4.38
C ALA A 65 -1.52 16.43 -5.06
N ALA A 66 -1.38 15.86 -6.27
CA ALA A 66 -2.49 15.23 -6.97
C ALA A 66 -3.04 14.01 -6.21
N VAL A 67 -2.17 13.14 -5.66
CA VAL A 67 -2.57 11.99 -4.83
C VAL A 67 -3.28 12.46 -3.55
N ASN A 68 -2.73 13.45 -2.85
CA ASN A 68 -3.35 14.01 -1.64
C ASN A 68 -4.73 14.60 -1.92
N THR A 69 -4.86 15.32 -3.04
CA THR A 69 -6.15 15.89 -3.45
C THR A 69 -7.15 14.77 -3.71
N LEU A 70 -6.76 13.71 -4.43
CA LEU A 70 -7.65 12.58 -4.67
C LEU A 70 -8.04 11.83 -3.39
N LEU A 71 -7.12 11.67 -2.44
CA LEU A 71 -7.40 11.08 -1.13
C LEU A 71 -8.42 11.90 -0.33
N HIS A 72 -8.41 13.22 -0.49
CA HIS A 72 -9.37 14.12 0.15
C HIS A 72 -10.74 14.05 -0.54
N GLU A 73 -10.79 14.23 -1.86
CA GLU A 73 -12.05 14.29 -2.62
C GLU A 73 -12.73 12.93 -2.76
N HIS A 74 -11.94 11.86 -2.93
CA HIS A 74 -12.42 10.49 -3.17
C HIS A 74 -11.70 9.47 -2.27
N PRO A 75 -11.93 9.44 -0.94
CA PRO A 75 -11.10 8.67 0.00
C PRO A 75 -10.99 7.17 -0.29
N ALA A 76 -12.10 6.53 -0.69
CA ALA A 76 -12.11 5.10 -1.00
C ALA A 76 -11.33 4.78 -2.30
N LEU A 77 -11.45 5.64 -3.31
CA LEU A 77 -10.71 5.51 -4.57
C LEU A 77 -9.22 5.81 -4.35
N GLY A 78 -8.92 6.90 -3.64
CA GLY A 78 -7.55 7.32 -3.31
C GLY A 78 -6.80 6.24 -2.52
N TRP A 79 -7.46 5.55 -1.60
CA TRP A 79 -6.85 4.40 -0.90
C TRP A 79 -6.48 3.26 -1.87
N LYS A 80 -7.41 2.86 -2.75
CA LYS A 80 -7.15 1.83 -3.76
C LYS A 80 -6.02 2.24 -4.71
N LEU A 81 -5.97 3.53 -5.08
CA LEU A 81 -4.88 4.09 -5.86
C LEU A 81 -3.55 3.93 -5.12
N LEU A 82 -3.45 4.37 -3.85
CA LEU A 82 -2.21 4.28 -3.08
C LEU A 82 -1.67 2.85 -3.06
N LEU A 83 -2.49 1.86 -2.74
CA LEU A 83 -2.10 0.44 -2.76
C LEU A 83 -1.64 -0.03 -4.16
N SER A 84 -2.19 0.55 -5.21
CA SER A 84 -1.81 0.25 -6.60
C SER A 84 -0.47 0.86 -6.98
N LEU A 85 -0.08 1.98 -6.35
CA LEU A 85 1.17 2.69 -6.58
C LEU A 85 2.33 2.21 -5.70
N LEU A 86 2.05 1.39 -4.66
CA LEU A 86 3.10 0.78 -3.84
C LEU A 86 3.97 -0.18 -4.68
N PRO A 87 5.23 -0.42 -4.27
CA PRO A 87 6.11 -1.35 -4.97
C PRO A 87 5.48 -2.74 -5.10
N LYS A 88 5.60 -3.33 -6.29
CA LYS A 88 5.13 -4.68 -6.60
C LYS A 88 6.17 -5.38 -7.47
N THR A 89 6.41 -6.65 -7.16
CA THR A 89 7.20 -7.53 -8.02
C THR A 89 6.46 -7.75 -9.35
N HIS A 90 7.15 -7.61 -10.48
CA HIS A 90 6.62 -7.83 -11.84
C HIS A 90 5.43 -6.92 -12.27
N ALA A 91 5.44 -5.65 -11.87
CA ALA A 91 4.46 -4.68 -12.37
C ALA A 91 4.62 -4.42 -13.88
N ILE A 92 3.50 -4.27 -14.59
CA ILE A 92 3.43 -3.91 -16.01
C ILE A 92 2.66 -2.59 -16.12
N ALA A 93 3.02 -1.76 -17.10
CA ALA A 93 2.34 -0.51 -17.44
C ALA A 93 2.02 -0.51 -18.93
N SER A 94 0.85 0.02 -19.26
CA SER A 94 0.36 0.18 -20.63
C SER A 94 0.55 1.60 -21.16
N GLY A 95 0.80 2.58 -20.28
CA GLY A 95 0.90 3.98 -20.61
C GLY A 95 -0.46 4.64 -20.87
N THR A 96 -0.44 5.93 -21.17
CA THR A 96 -1.65 6.72 -21.48
C THR A 96 -1.51 7.45 -22.80
N ARG A 97 -2.61 8.02 -23.30
CA ARG A 97 -2.59 8.77 -24.55
C ARG A 97 -1.71 10.02 -24.45
N LYS A 98 -0.61 10.02 -25.21
CA LYS A 98 0.28 11.17 -25.39
C LYS A 98 -0.27 12.21 -26.38
N PRO A 99 -0.03 13.51 -26.14
CA PRO A 99 -0.32 14.55 -27.12
C PRO A 99 0.53 14.38 -28.38
N THR A 100 -0.10 14.29 -29.56
CA THR A 100 0.59 14.15 -30.85
C THR A 100 0.67 15.47 -31.63
N TRP A 101 -0.40 16.27 -31.60
CA TRP A 101 -0.58 17.39 -32.53
C TRP A 101 -0.33 18.76 -31.91
N ARG A 102 -0.56 18.92 -30.60
CA ARG A 102 -0.33 20.17 -29.87
C ARG A 102 0.88 20.00 -28.96
N ALA A 103 1.77 20.99 -28.92
CA ALA A 103 2.91 21.04 -28.00
C ALA A 103 2.45 21.28 -26.55
N LEU A 104 1.80 20.27 -25.98
CA LEU A 104 1.31 20.24 -24.59
C LEU A 104 2.37 19.75 -23.61
N ILE A 105 3.41 19.07 -24.10
CA ILE A 105 4.54 18.62 -23.29
C ILE A 105 5.53 19.78 -23.18
N PRO A 106 5.80 20.31 -21.98
CA PRO A 106 6.79 21.36 -21.80
C PRO A 106 8.18 20.93 -22.28
N ALA A 107 8.96 21.88 -22.80
CA ALA A 107 10.34 21.63 -23.17
C ALA A 107 11.15 21.15 -21.95
N GLY A 108 11.92 20.06 -22.13
CA GLY A 108 12.71 19.45 -21.05
C GLY A 108 11.98 18.36 -20.26
N CYS A 109 10.70 18.09 -20.56
CA CYS A 109 10.05 16.90 -20.03
C CYS A 109 10.71 15.63 -20.60
N THR A 110 11.18 14.75 -19.71
CA THR A 110 11.79 13.48 -20.06
C THR A 110 10.97 12.35 -19.48
N GLU A 111 10.78 11.30 -20.27
CA GLU A 111 10.09 10.08 -19.82
C GLU A 111 10.99 9.18 -18.96
N LYS A 112 12.28 9.49 -18.87
CA LYS A 112 13.23 8.74 -18.06
C LYS A 112 13.13 9.22 -16.61
N VAL A 113 12.60 8.35 -15.76
CA VAL A 113 12.64 8.55 -14.31
C VAL A 113 14.04 8.23 -13.80
N THR A 114 14.62 9.13 -13.01
CA THR A 114 15.89 8.85 -12.34
C THR A 114 15.67 7.89 -11.16
N ASN A 115 16.65 7.04 -10.83
CA ASN A 115 16.54 6.15 -9.65
C ASN A 115 16.21 6.95 -8.37
N ARG A 116 16.79 8.15 -8.21
CA ARG A 116 16.51 9.03 -7.08
C ARG A 116 15.03 9.43 -7.03
N GLU A 117 14.48 9.89 -8.14
CA GLU A 117 13.08 10.31 -8.26
C GLU A 117 12.10 9.16 -8.04
N HIS A 118 12.42 7.99 -8.59
CA HIS A 118 11.65 6.76 -8.37
C HIS A 118 11.54 6.44 -6.89
N TRP A 119 12.68 6.35 -6.18
CA TRP A 119 12.69 6.03 -4.75
C TRP A 119 12.10 7.14 -3.89
N GLU A 120 12.29 8.41 -4.27
CA GLU A 120 11.65 9.55 -3.61
C GLU A 120 10.12 9.42 -3.64
N GLN A 121 9.55 9.14 -4.82
CA GLN A 121 8.11 8.98 -4.97
C GLN A 121 7.56 7.71 -4.29
N VAL A 122 8.26 6.58 -4.41
CA VAL A 122 7.89 5.34 -3.71
C VAL A 122 7.80 5.57 -2.20
N ASN A 123 8.80 6.24 -1.62
CA ASN A 123 8.82 6.55 -0.20
C ASN A 123 7.66 7.48 0.18
N ILE A 124 7.36 8.51 -0.62
CA ILE A 124 6.22 9.40 -0.38
C ILE A 124 4.91 8.61 -0.35
N TYR A 125 4.66 7.75 -1.34
CA TYR A 125 3.42 6.97 -1.39
C TYR A 125 3.31 5.96 -0.25
N ALA A 126 4.42 5.32 0.13
CA ALA A 126 4.45 4.43 1.28
C ALA A 126 4.13 5.19 2.59
N GLN A 127 4.69 6.37 2.79
CA GLN A 127 4.40 7.19 3.97
C GLN A 127 2.93 7.64 3.99
N LEU A 128 2.38 8.10 2.86
CA LEU A 128 0.96 8.46 2.75
C LEU A 128 0.04 7.27 3.04
N ALA A 129 0.39 6.06 2.56
CA ALA A 129 -0.38 4.86 2.86
C ALA A 129 -0.36 4.53 4.36
N ILE A 130 0.79 4.66 5.02
CA ILE A 130 0.92 4.47 6.48
C ILE A 130 0.08 5.52 7.22
N ASP A 131 0.17 6.81 6.86
CA ASP A 131 -0.57 7.89 7.51
C ASP A 131 -2.09 7.67 7.42
N VAL A 132 -2.59 7.26 6.25
CA VAL A 132 -4.01 6.95 6.04
C VAL A 132 -4.44 5.69 6.80
N ALA A 133 -3.58 4.67 6.87
CA ALA A 133 -3.84 3.42 7.57
C ALA A 133 -3.76 3.56 9.10
N GLU A 134 -3.01 4.53 9.62
CA GLU A 134 -2.83 4.75 11.06
C GLU A 134 -4.15 4.96 11.83
N SER A 135 -5.16 5.44 11.13
CA SER A 135 -6.48 5.75 11.68
C SER A 135 -7.52 4.67 11.41
N ASP A 136 -7.22 3.71 10.51
CA ASP A 136 -8.19 2.79 9.91
C ASP A 136 -7.65 1.36 9.92
N ARG A 137 -8.26 0.50 10.75
CA ARG A 137 -7.78 -0.86 11.02
C ARG A 137 -7.87 -1.74 9.78
N SER A 138 -8.92 -1.58 8.98
CA SER A 138 -9.08 -2.36 7.75
C SER A 138 -7.98 -2.04 6.74
N LYS A 139 -7.61 -0.76 6.63
CA LYS A 139 -6.50 -0.31 5.79
C LYS A 139 -5.15 -0.76 6.33
N LEU A 140 -4.96 -0.73 7.65
CA LEU A 140 -3.75 -1.25 8.29
C LEU A 140 -3.58 -2.75 8.01
N THR A 141 -4.64 -3.54 8.10
CA THR A 141 -4.61 -4.96 7.73
C THR A 141 -4.25 -5.16 6.26
N GLN A 142 -4.87 -4.42 5.33
CA GLN A 142 -4.53 -4.48 3.90
C GLN A 142 -3.07 -4.10 3.64
N LEU A 143 -2.52 -3.14 4.39
CA LEU A 143 -1.15 -2.67 4.20
C LEU A 143 -0.10 -3.69 4.68
N ILE A 144 -0.46 -4.62 5.58
CA ILE A 144 0.42 -5.73 6.01
C ILE A 144 0.80 -6.61 4.81
N ASP A 145 -0.11 -6.85 3.88
CA ASP A 145 0.16 -7.66 2.68
C ASP A 145 1.22 -7.01 1.76
N HIS A 146 1.40 -5.69 1.87
CA HIS A 146 2.41 -4.94 1.12
C HIS A 146 3.74 -4.79 1.87
N LEU A 147 3.80 -5.16 3.15
CA LEU A 147 4.98 -5.01 4.00
C LEU A 147 6.26 -5.57 3.37
N PRO A 148 6.29 -6.76 2.72
CA PRO A 148 7.51 -7.30 2.10
C PRO A 148 8.12 -6.40 1.02
N ASN A 149 7.28 -5.59 0.36
CA ASN A 149 7.68 -4.72 -0.74
C ASN A 149 8.03 -3.30 -0.25
N LEU A 150 7.76 -2.97 1.01
CA LEU A 150 8.20 -1.71 1.61
C LEU A 150 9.68 -1.81 1.98
N SER A 151 10.42 -0.72 1.80
CA SER A 151 11.84 -0.66 2.12
C SER A 151 12.20 0.51 3.03
N GLY A 152 13.39 0.43 3.64
CA GLY A 152 13.99 1.52 4.41
C GLY A 152 13.10 2.05 5.54
N ALA A 153 12.89 3.36 5.55
CA ALA A 153 12.16 4.06 6.60
C ALA A 153 10.67 3.70 6.65
N ALA A 154 10.03 3.41 5.51
CA ALA A 154 8.61 3.07 5.48
C ALA A 154 8.33 1.70 6.13
N HIS A 155 9.16 0.70 5.81
CA HIS A 155 9.07 -0.61 6.45
C HIS A 155 9.26 -0.52 7.97
N THR A 156 10.27 0.23 8.41
CA THR A 156 10.56 0.45 9.83
C THR A 156 9.38 1.13 10.54
N ARG A 157 8.88 2.24 9.98
CA ARG A 157 7.74 2.98 10.53
C ARG A 157 6.49 2.12 10.63
N MET A 158 6.21 1.28 9.63
CA MET A 158 5.06 0.38 9.64
C MET A 158 5.15 -0.65 10.78
N LEU A 159 6.33 -1.25 10.97
CA LEU A 159 6.56 -2.17 12.10
C LEU A 159 6.44 -1.47 13.46
N GLU A 160 6.99 -0.26 13.59
CA GLU A 160 6.87 0.56 14.80
C GLU A 160 5.42 0.90 15.12
N LEU A 161 4.63 1.29 14.10
CA LEU A 161 3.20 1.57 14.26
C LEU A 161 2.45 0.32 14.74
N LEU A 162 2.68 -0.84 14.13
CA LEU A 162 2.06 -2.10 14.53
C LEU A 162 2.47 -2.53 15.95
N ALA A 163 3.70 -2.21 16.36
CA ALA A 163 4.23 -2.53 17.69
C ALA A 163 3.92 -1.47 18.77
N SER A 164 3.34 -0.33 18.38
CA SER A 164 3.05 0.80 19.28
C SER A 164 1.90 0.51 20.25
N ASP A 165 1.88 1.22 21.37
CA ASP A 165 0.80 1.14 22.38
C ASP A 165 -0.59 1.44 21.80
N LYS A 166 -0.64 2.29 20.75
CA LYS A 166 -1.88 2.61 20.03
C LYS A 166 -2.48 1.37 19.36
N THR A 167 -1.64 0.46 18.86
CA THR A 167 -2.08 -0.77 18.19
C THR A 167 -2.21 -1.94 19.16
N THR A 168 -1.27 -2.09 20.10
CA THR A 168 -1.29 -3.19 21.07
C THR A 168 -2.40 -3.02 22.12
N GLY A 169 -2.78 -1.78 22.43
CA GLY A 169 -3.89 -1.43 23.33
C GLY A 169 -5.28 -1.52 22.71
N LEU A 170 -5.40 -1.89 21.43
CA LEU A 170 -6.70 -2.08 20.78
C LEU A 170 -7.50 -3.23 21.42
N PRO A 171 -8.85 -3.17 21.38
CA PRO A 171 -9.69 -4.31 21.76
C PRO A 171 -9.29 -5.57 20.99
N GLU A 172 -9.41 -6.74 21.63
CA GLU A 172 -8.97 -8.01 21.04
C GLU A 172 -9.61 -8.29 19.67
N GLN A 173 -10.87 -7.91 19.49
CA GLN A 173 -11.59 -8.08 18.23
C GLN A 173 -10.99 -7.27 17.07
N GLU A 174 -10.43 -6.09 17.35
CA GLU A 174 -9.75 -5.25 16.35
C GLU A 174 -8.30 -5.68 16.13
N ARG A 175 -7.66 -6.22 17.16
CA ARG A 175 -6.26 -6.65 17.13
C ARG A 175 -6.07 -7.99 16.42
N ARG A 176 -7.05 -8.89 16.53
CA ARG A 176 -7.02 -10.24 15.96
C ARG A 176 -6.75 -10.25 14.45
N PRO A 177 -7.47 -9.47 13.60
CA PRO A 177 -7.18 -9.44 12.16
C PRO A 177 -5.75 -9.00 11.81
N LEU A 178 -5.20 -8.06 12.58
CA LEU A 178 -3.81 -7.59 12.38
C LEU A 178 -2.81 -8.70 12.72
N TRP A 179 -3.03 -9.37 13.85
CA TRP A 179 -2.22 -10.50 14.25
C TRP A 179 -2.29 -11.67 13.26
N GLU A 180 -3.48 -12.05 12.81
CA GLU A 180 -3.69 -13.10 11.81
C GLU A 180 -2.96 -12.77 10.50
N ALA A 181 -3.05 -11.52 10.03
CA ALA A 181 -2.33 -11.08 8.82
C ALA A 181 -0.81 -11.17 8.97
N LEU A 182 -0.25 -10.74 10.12
CA LEU A 182 1.20 -10.84 10.37
C LEU A 182 1.68 -12.29 10.48
N VAL A 183 0.94 -13.15 11.18
CA VAL A 183 1.30 -14.57 11.31
C VAL A 183 1.21 -15.26 9.95
N HIS A 184 0.16 -15.00 9.18
CA HIS A 184 0.01 -15.55 7.83
C HIS A 184 1.19 -15.13 6.94
N LEU A 185 1.55 -13.84 6.95
CA LEU A 185 2.67 -13.29 6.21
C LEU A 185 4.00 -13.98 6.59
N ALA A 186 4.33 -13.98 7.88
CA ALA A 186 5.57 -14.58 8.39
C ALA A 186 5.67 -16.07 8.01
N THR A 187 4.57 -16.81 8.20
CA THR A 187 4.51 -18.25 7.89
C THR A 187 4.71 -18.52 6.41
N ASN A 188 4.10 -17.72 5.54
CA ASN A 188 4.27 -17.87 4.10
C ASN A 188 5.74 -17.67 3.71
N HIS A 189 6.40 -16.66 4.27
CA HIS A 189 7.84 -16.43 4.01
C HIS A 189 8.75 -17.47 4.65
N ARG A 190 8.41 -18.06 5.80
CA ARG A 190 9.13 -19.22 6.38
C ARG A 190 9.00 -20.46 5.51
N LYS A 191 7.77 -20.78 5.08
CA LYS A 191 7.47 -21.97 4.27
C LYS A 191 8.20 -21.97 2.94
N PHE A 192 8.38 -20.80 2.35
CA PHE A 192 9.06 -20.61 1.07
C PHE A 192 10.41 -19.91 1.24
N ALA A 193 11.13 -20.19 2.32
CA ALA A 193 12.40 -19.54 2.66
C ALA A 193 13.46 -19.57 1.54
N ASP A 194 13.43 -20.62 0.70
CA ASP A 194 14.38 -20.81 -0.40
C ASP A 194 13.95 -20.14 -1.72
N ALA A 195 12.77 -19.50 -1.76
CA ALA A 195 12.28 -18.83 -2.97
C ALA A 195 12.88 -17.42 -3.13
N ASP A 196 13.14 -17.01 -4.37
CA ASP A 196 13.76 -15.71 -4.69
C ASP A 196 12.96 -14.48 -4.20
N TRP A 197 11.66 -14.63 -4.00
CA TRP A 197 10.76 -13.58 -3.52
C TRP A 197 10.64 -13.54 -1.99
N ALA A 198 11.21 -14.52 -1.27
CA ALA A 198 11.06 -14.62 0.16
C ALA A 198 11.86 -13.55 0.91
N MET A 199 11.29 -13.06 2.01
CA MET A 199 11.99 -12.14 2.91
C MET A 199 13.13 -12.86 3.63
N SER A 200 14.15 -12.10 4.05
CA SER A 200 15.22 -12.67 4.87
C SER A 200 14.67 -13.19 6.21
N GLN A 201 15.31 -14.23 6.75
CA GLN A 201 14.91 -14.81 8.04
C GLN A 201 14.92 -13.77 9.18
N GLU A 202 15.83 -12.79 9.12
CA GLU A 202 15.87 -11.68 10.08
C GLU A 202 14.64 -10.76 9.95
N ALA A 203 14.21 -10.44 8.72
CA ALA A 203 13.03 -9.61 8.51
C ALA A 203 11.75 -10.33 8.92
N VAL A 204 11.66 -11.63 8.66
CA VAL A 204 10.55 -12.49 9.13
C VAL A 204 10.52 -12.54 10.65
N ALA A 205 11.66 -12.72 11.32
CA ALA A 205 11.74 -12.71 12.78
C ALA A 205 11.30 -11.38 13.40
N LYS A 206 11.57 -10.24 12.74
CA LYS A 206 11.06 -8.92 13.16
C LYS A 206 9.52 -8.87 13.09
N ILE A 207 8.92 -9.39 12.01
CA ILE A 207 7.46 -9.48 11.85
C ILE A 207 6.84 -10.37 12.94
N GLU A 208 7.44 -11.54 13.19
CA GLU A 208 7.04 -12.47 14.25
C GLU A 208 7.10 -11.79 15.64
N GLY A 209 8.17 -11.04 15.90
CA GLY A 209 8.32 -10.23 17.10
C GLY A 209 7.18 -9.21 17.29
N VAL A 210 6.77 -8.52 16.23
CA VAL A 210 5.60 -7.61 16.28
C VAL A 210 4.31 -8.39 16.48
N ALA A 211 4.11 -9.50 15.77
CA ALA A 211 2.92 -10.35 15.91
C ALA A 211 2.75 -10.85 17.36
N SER A 212 3.84 -11.20 18.04
CA SER A 212 3.80 -11.66 19.43
C SER A 212 3.19 -10.64 20.41
N LYS A 213 3.32 -9.34 20.13
CA LYS A 213 2.71 -8.26 20.94
C LYS A 213 1.20 -8.14 20.73
N LEU A 214 0.70 -8.70 19.63
CA LEU A 214 -0.70 -8.62 19.21
C LEU A 214 -1.50 -9.89 19.49
N ILE A 215 -0.89 -10.88 20.17
CA ILE A 215 -1.51 -12.18 20.45
C ILE A 215 -2.86 -12.00 21.17
N PRO A 216 -3.98 -12.52 20.62
CA PRO A 216 -5.28 -12.55 21.29
C PRO A 216 -5.26 -13.51 22.49
N LYS A 217 -6.12 -13.29 23.48
CA LYS A 217 -6.19 -14.16 24.68
C LYS A 217 -6.68 -15.56 24.34
N SER A 218 -7.47 -15.70 23.28
CA SER A 218 -7.91 -16.99 22.75
C SER A 218 -7.53 -17.12 21.28
N PRO A 219 -6.29 -17.54 20.97
CA PRO A 219 -5.86 -17.78 19.59
C PRO A 219 -6.64 -18.97 18.99
N PRO A 220 -7.01 -18.91 17.69
CA PRO A 220 -7.55 -20.07 16.99
C PRO A 220 -6.56 -21.24 17.06
N LEU A 221 -7.05 -22.46 17.31
CA LEU A 221 -6.22 -23.67 17.46
C LEU A 221 -5.19 -23.86 16.33
N ALA A 222 -5.60 -23.63 15.08
CA ALA A 222 -4.72 -23.73 13.91
C ALA A 222 -3.54 -22.75 13.95
N LEU A 223 -3.73 -21.56 14.53
CA LEU A 223 -2.68 -20.56 14.68
C LEU A 223 -1.81 -20.83 15.91
N THR A 224 -2.36 -21.48 16.94
CA THR A 224 -1.63 -21.96 18.12
C THR A 224 -0.66 -23.09 17.77
N GLU A 225 -1.09 -24.07 16.96
CA GLU A 225 -0.23 -25.15 16.45
C GLU A 225 0.92 -24.60 15.58
N LEU A 226 0.61 -23.60 14.75
CA LEU A 226 1.59 -22.91 13.91
C LEU A 226 2.64 -22.15 14.75
N LEU A 227 2.22 -21.40 15.78
CA LEU A 227 3.13 -20.69 16.68
C LEU A 227 4.03 -21.64 17.47
N ASN A 228 3.50 -22.79 17.90
CA ASN A 228 4.30 -23.84 18.54
C ASN A 228 5.33 -24.44 17.56
N SER A 229 5.02 -24.53 16.27
CA SER A 229 5.98 -24.97 15.25
C SER A 229 7.05 -23.92 14.90
N LEU A 230 6.87 -22.67 15.35
CA LEU A 230 7.76 -21.53 15.11
C LEU A 230 8.59 -21.14 16.34
N ASP A 231 8.55 -21.92 17.43
CA ASP A 231 9.26 -21.66 18.71
C ASP A 231 8.98 -20.27 19.34
N LEU A 232 7.83 -19.67 19.03
CA LEU A 232 7.43 -18.39 19.64
C LEU A 232 6.72 -18.66 20.98
N PRO A 233 7.13 -18.01 22.09
CA PRO A 233 6.52 -18.26 23.39
C PRO A 233 5.08 -17.76 23.39
N LEU A 234 4.12 -18.68 23.49
CA LEU A 234 2.76 -18.37 23.90
C LEU A 234 2.83 -17.86 25.34
N GLN A 235 2.49 -16.59 25.58
CA GLN A 235 2.22 -16.15 26.95
C GLN A 235 0.97 -16.90 27.43
N SER A 236 1.20 -18.03 28.09
CA SER A 236 0.18 -18.75 28.81
C SER A 236 -0.40 -17.80 29.84
N GLY A 237 -1.65 -17.38 29.63
CA GLY A 237 -2.42 -16.72 30.66
C GLY A 237 -2.49 -17.67 31.84
N ARG A 238 -1.76 -17.35 32.91
CA ARG A 238 -1.96 -17.97 34.22
C ARG A 238 -3.38 -17.61 34.67
N SER A 239 -4.33 -18.49 34.37
CA SER A 239 -5.54 -18.61 35.17
C SER A 239 -5.09 -18.97 36.57
N GLY A 240 -5.22 -18.02 37.50
CA GLY A 240 -4.82 -18.17 38.88
C GLY A 240 -5.52 -19.37 39.52
N SER A 241 -4.72 -20.31 39.99
CA SER A 241 -5.12 -21.31 40.97
C SER A 241 -5.46 -20.58 42.27
N LEU A 242 -6.72 -20.62 42.68
CA LEU A 242 -7.18 -20.15 43.99
C LEU A 242 -7.37 -21.39 44.89
N TRP A 243 -6.46 -21.49 45.89
CA TRP A 243 -6.49 -22.22 47.19
C TRP A 243 -6.56 -23.78 47.13
N VAL A 244 -5.65 -24.60 47.67
CA VAL A 244 -4.96 -24.74 48.99
C VAL A 244 -5.92 -25.12 50.15
N TRP A 245 -5.84 -26.42 50.52
CA TRP A 245 -6.30 -27.19 51.69
C TRP A 245 -7.70 -26.95 52.28
#